data_AF-A0A8T0F773-F1
#
_entry.id   AF-A0A8T0F773-F1
#
_cell.length_a   1.000
_cell.length_b   1.000
_cell.length_c   1.000
_cell.angle_alpha   90.00
_cell.angle_beta   90.00
_cell.angle_gamma   90.00
#
_symmetry.space_group_name_H-M   'P 1'
#
loop_
_entity.id
_entity.type
_entity.pdbx_description
1 polymer ?
#
loop_
_entity_poly.entity_id
_entity_poly.type
_entity_poly.pdbx_seq_one_letter_code
_entity_poly.pdbx_strand_id
1 'polypeptide(L)'
;MTATFRQIKDKRQLLLIPMSLNIGVMQGFVMGDFTKDYVACAWGVHHVGIVTACLGVTLSLAASISGCLVKYLGRRTVFLAAKVLNLAAVVVMYLWEPTSSETYMFFIISGMLGAVLATFWSQLREN
;
A
#
# COMPACT_ATOMS: atom_id res chain seq x y z
N MET A 1 -17.11 8.41 -26.94
CA MET A 1 -15.65 8.16 -26.89
C MET A 1 -14.81 9.44 -26.96
N THR A 2 -15.22 10.47 -27.70
CA THR A 2 -14.51 11.77 -27.79
C THR A 2 -14.42 12.54 -26.47
N ALA A 3 -15.44 12.47 -25.59
CA ALA A 3 -15.38 13.06 -24.25
C ALA A 3 -14.30 12.40 -23.37
N THR A 4 -14.18 11.07 -23.40
CA THR A 4 -13.16 10.30 -22.67
C THR A 4 -11.74 10.64 -23.14
N PHE A 5 -11.54 10.82 -24.45
CA PHE A 5 -10.26 11.27 -25.02
C PHE A 5 -9.89 12.71 -24.63
N ARG A 6 -10.88 13.58 -24.48
CA ARG A 6 -10.67 14.95 -24.02
C ARG A 6 -10.24 14.98 -22.54
N GLN A 7 -10.80 14.09 -21.73
CA GLN A 7 -10.47 13.92 -20.31
C GLN A 7 -9.08 13.30 -20.11
N ILE A 8 -8.62 12.38 -20.98
CA ILE A 8 -7.23 11.88 -20.97
C ILE A 8 -6.20 13.00 -21.22
N LYS A 9 -6.56 14.03 -21.99
CA LYS A 9 -5.67 15.18 -22.27
C LYS A 9 -5.51 16.12 -21.08
N ASP A 10 -6.33 15.97 -20.03
CA ASP A 10 -6.29 16.82 -18.86
C ASP A 10 -5.09 16.45 -17.97
N LYS A 11 -4.27 17.45 -17.58
CA LYS A 11 -3.02 17.22 -16.83
C LYS A 11 -3.24 16.50 -15.50
N ARG A 12 -4.42 16.68 -14.88
CA ARG A 12 -4.82 15.98 -13.65
C ARG A 12 -5.02 14.49 -13.89
N GLN A 13 -5.62 14.11 -15.03
CA GLN A 13 -5.88 12.72 -15.38
C GLN A 13 -4.57 11.99 -15.75
N LEU A 14 -3.62 12.70 -16.37
CA LEU A 14 -2.29 12.17 -16.64
C LEU A 14 -1.51 11.86 -15.34
N LEU A 15 -1.71 12.62 -14.25
CA LEU A 15 -1.08 12.37 -12.95
C LEU A 15 -1.77 11.26 -12.14
N LEU A 16 -3.07 11.03 -12.38
CA LEU A 16 -3.85 9.97 -11.74
C LEU A 16 -3.45 8.59 -12.26
N ILE A 17 -3.14 8.46 -13.55
CA ILE A 17 -2.72 7.20 -14.18
C ILE A 17 -1.48 6.58 -13.48
N PRO A 18 -0.35 7.28 -13.29
CA PRO A 18 0.79 6.70 -12.60
C PRO A 18 0.50 6.43 -11.12
N MET A 19 -0.36 7.22 -10.47
CA MET A 19 -0.75 6.93 -9.08
C MET A 19 -1.56 5.63 -8.98
N SER A 20 -2.58 5.45 -9.81
CA SER A 20 -3.40 4.24 -9.79
C SER A 20 -2.61 2.99 -10.19
N LEU A 21 -1.68 3.12 -11.14
CA LEU A 21 -0.75 2.04 -11.48
C LEU A 21 0.14 1.65 -10.30
N ASN A 22 0.70 2.62 -9.57
CA ASN A 22 1.50 2.33 -8.37
C ASN A 22 0.70 1.58 -7.30
N ILE A 23 -0.58 1.95 -7.10
CA ILE A 23 -1.47 1.23 -6.18
C ILE A 23 -1.67 -0.22 -6.63
N GLY A 24 -1.98 -0.42 -7.92
CA GLY A 24 -2.19 -1.76 -8.48
C GLY A 24 -0.96 -2.65 -8.37
N VAL A 25 0.23 -2.10 -8.66
CA VAL A 25 1.51 -2.82 -8.50
C VAL A 25 1.72 -3.21 -7.04
N MET A 26 1.53 -2.29 -6.11
CA MET A 26 1.71 -2.54 -4.67
C MET A 26 0.72 -3.58 -4.14
N GLN A 27 -0.54 -3.50 -4.55
CA GLN A 27 -1.57 -4.47 -4.16
C GLN A 27 -1.30 -5.85 -4.76
N GLY A 28 -0.84 -5.89 -6.02
CA GLY A 28 -0.42 -7.12 -6.70
C GLY A 28 0.78 -7.77 -6.00
N PHE A 29 1.79 -6.98 -5.62
CA PHE A 29 2.95 -7.45 -4.89
C PHE A 29 2.59 -8.05 -3.52
N VAL A 30 1.65 -7.44 -2.80
CA VAL A 30 1.16 -7.96 -1.51
C VAL A 30 0.46 -9.32 -1.68
N MET A 31 -0.43 -9.44 -2.65
CA MET A 31 -1.21 -10.67 -2.86
C MET A 31 -0.44 -11.78 -3.58
N GLY A 32 0.53 -11.42 -4.42
CA GLY A 32 1.37 -12.33 -5.18
C GLY A 32 2.62 -12.70 -4.39
N ASP A 33 3.65 -11.88 -4.52
CA ASP A 33 5.01 -12.16 -4.04
C ASP A 33 5.07 -12.24 -2.51
N PHE A 34 4.53 -11.25 -1.79
CA PHE A 34 4.61 -11.24 -0.33
C PHE A 34 3.88 -12.43 0.31
N THR A 35 2.70 -12.77 -0.22
CA THR A 35 1.89 -13.85 0.34
C THR A 35 2.41 -15.24 -0.04
N LYS A 36 2.88 -15.44 -1.27
CA LYS A 36 3.43 -16.74 -1.71
C LYS A 36 4.86 -16.95 -1.25
N ASP A 37 5.75 -16.01 -1.50
CA ASP A 37 7.18 -16.25 -1.34
C ASP A 37 7.64 -16.04 0.10
N TYR A 38 7.01 -15.09 0.83
CA TYR A 38 7.38 -14.84 2.22
C TYR A 38 6.48 -15.62 3.18
N VAL A 39 5.16 -15.41 3.13
CA VAL A 39 4.25 -16.02 4.13
C VAL A 39 4.10 -17.52 3.92
N ALA A 40 3.85 -17.99 2.69
CA ALA A 40 3.65 -19.42 2.46
C ALA A 40 4.93 -20.26 2.60
N CYS A 41 6.09 -19.72 2.22
CA CYS A 41 7.37 -20.42 2.35
C CYS A 41 7.88 -20.48 3.80
N ALA A 42 7.81 -19.37 4.54
CA ALA A 42 8.40 -19.30 5.88
C ALA A 42 7.44 -19.72 7.00
N TRP A 43 6.13 -19.48 6.88
CA TRP A 43 5.17 -19.67 7.98
C TRP A 43 4.00 -20.61 7.63
N GLY A 44 3.82 -20.91 6.34
CA GLY A 44 2.87 -21.88 5.84
C GLY A 44 1.57 -21.27 5.29
N VAL A 45 1.00 -21.94 4.29
CA VAL A 45 -0.18 -21.48 3.52
C VAL A 45 -1.41 -21.22 4.40
N HIS A 46 -1.56 -21.93 5.51
CA HIS A 46 -2.72 -21.81 6.40
C HIS A 46 -2.79 -20.46 7.13
N HIS A 47 -1.67 -19.76 7.28
CA HIS A 47 -1.60 -18.46 7.99
C HIS A 47 -1.71 -17.24 7.07
N VAL A 48 -1.69 -17.46 5.75
CA VAL A 48 -1.89 -16.43 4.72
C VAL A 48 -3.18 -15.63 4.94
N GLY A 49 -4.27 -16.32 5.29
CA GLY A 49 -5.57 -15.67 5.51
C GLY A 49 -5.55 -14.68 6.68
N ILE A 50 -4.87 -15.03 7.78
CA ILE A 50 -4.76 -14.18 8.98
C ILE A 50 -3.93 -12.93 8.68
N VAL A 51 -2.81 -13.08 7.96
CA VAL A 51 -1.97 -11.94 7.56
C VAL A 51 -2.74 -11.02 6.62
N THR A 52 -3.49 -11.57 5.66
CA THR A 52 -4.33 -10.79 4.74
C THR A 52 -5.49 -10.09 5.44
N ALA A 53 -6.07 -10.71 6.48
CA ALA A 53 -7.08 -10.05 7.30
C ALA A 53 -6.49 -8.86 8.08
N CYS A 54 -5.29 -9.02 8.65
CA CYS A 54 -4.59 -7.94 9.35
C CYS A 54 -4.22 -6.78 8.40
N LEU A 55 -3.78 -7.10 7.18
CA LEU A 55 -3.61 -6.14 6.09
C LEU A 55 -4.89 -5.32 5.87
N GLY A 56 -6.05 -5.97 5.74
CA GLY A 56 -7.33 -5.31 5.51
C GLY A 56 -7.78 -4.41 6.67
N VAL A 57 -7.60 -4.85 7.91
CA VAL A 57 -7.89 -4.04 9.11
C VAL A 57 -7.00 -2.80 9.14
N THR A 58 -5.70 -2.98 8.92
CA THR A 58 -4.74 -1.87 8.94
C THR A 58 -4.98 -0.89 7.80
N LEU A 59 -5.32 -1.39 6.61
CA LEU A 59 -5.72 -0.56 5.47
C LEU A 59 -6.93 0.32 5.82
N SER A 60 -7.95 -0.27 6.45
CA SER A 60 -9.17 0.44 6.83
C SER A 60 -8.89 1.53 7.88
N LEU A 61 -8.14 1.19 8.92
CA LEU A 61 -7.74 2.14 9.97
C LEU A 61 -6.87 3.27 9.41
N ALA A 62 -5.85 2.91 8.61
CA ALA A 62 -4.95 3.89 8.02
C ALA A 62 -5.67 4.79 7.02
N ALA A 63 -6.70 4.31 6.31
CA ALA A 63 -7.49 5.13 5.39
C ALA A 63 -8.37 6.14 6.13
N SER A 64 -8.94 5.74 7.27
CA SER A 64 -9.66 6.66 8.15
C SER A 64 -8.74 7.73 8.72
N ILE A 65 -7.54 7.34 9.18
CA ILE A 65 -6.54 8.26 9.73
C ILE A 65 -6.01 9.19 8.63
N SER A 66 -5.67 8.67 7.45
CA SER A 66 -5.12 9.48 6.35
C SER A 66 -6.12 10.54 5.87
N GLY A 67 -7.42 10.22 5.83
CA GLY A 67 -8.47 11.20 5.51
C GLY A 67 -8.55 12.35 6.52
N CYS A 68 -8.33 12.08 7.80
CA CYS A 68 -8.22 13.14 8.82
C CYS A 68 -6.89 13.92 8.68
N LEU A 69 -5.81 13.20 8.39
CA LEU A 69 -4.46 13.74 8.29
C LEU A 69 -4.30 14.69 7.10
N VAL A 70 -4.95 14.43 5.96
CA VAL A 70 -4.95 15.33 4.79
C VAL A 70 -5.60 16.68 5.13
N LYS A 71 -6.67 16.69 5.94
CA LYS A 71 -7.33 17.92 6.38
C LYS A 71 -6.43 18.80 7.24
N TYR A 72 -5.55 18.21 8.04
CA TYR A 72 -4.66 18.94 8.95
C TYR A 72 -3.30 19.31 8.36
N LEU A 73 -2.66 18.41 7.60
CA LEU A 73 -1.25 18.56 7.15
C LEU A 73 -1.10 18.90 5.66
N GLY A 74 -2.19 18.86 4.90
CA GLY A 74 -2.20 19.13 3.46
C GLY A 74 -1.70 17.96 2.60
N ARG A 75 -2.12 17.96 1.32
CA ARG A 75 -1.96 16.84 0.39
C ARG A 75 -0.50 16.45 0.11
N ARG A 76 0.40 17.43 0.02
CA ARG A 76 1.82 17.20 -0.32
C ARG A 76 2.56 16.44 0.79
N THR A 77 2.29 16.78 2.05
CA THR A 77 2.93 16.18 3.22
C THR A 77 2.58 14.70 3.35
N VAL A 78 1.29 14.37 3.16
CA VAL A 78 0.81 12.99 3.19
C VAL A 78 1.45 12.16 2.07
N PHE A 79 1.61 12.75 0.88
CA PHE A 79 2.26 12.07 -0.24
C PHE A 79 3.75 11.80 0.00
N LEU A 80 4.45 12.75 0.62
CA LEU A 80 5.85 12.60 0.99
C LEU A 80 6.02 11.51 2.07
N ALA A 81 5.17 11.54 3.11
CA ALA A 81 5.16 10.52 4.15
C ALA A 81 4.90 9.11 3.60
N ALA A 82 3.95 8.98 2.66
CA ALA A 82 3.68 7.71 1.99
C ALA A 82 4.89 7.20 1.19
N LYS A 83 5.62 8.08 0.50
CA LYS A 83 6.86 7.73 -0.22
C LYS A 83 7.97 7.29 0.73
N VAL A 84 8.14 7.96 1.87
CA VAL A 84 9.13 7.59 2.89
C VAL A 84 8.79 6.23 3.51
N LEU A 85 7.53 6.00 3.88
CA LEU A 85 7.08 4.72 4.42
C LEU A 85 7.24 3.58 3.42
N ASN A 86 6.95 3.83 2.14
CA ASN A 86 7.15 2.85 1.08
C ASN A 86 8.65 2.51 0.93
N LEU A 87 9.52 3.52 0.88
CA LEU A 87 10.96 3.29 0.80
C LEU A 87 11.47 2.51 2.02
N ALA A 88 11.01 2.84 3.23
CA ALA A 88 11.36 2.12 4.44
C ALA A 88 10.91 0.65 4.38
N ALA A 89 9.68 0.37 3.90
CA ALA A 89 9.20 -1.00 3.74
C ALA A 89 10.03 -1.80 2.73
N VAL A 90 10.41 -1.19 1.60
CA VAL A 90 11.30 -1.83 0.60
C VAL A 90 12.68 -2.11 1.18
N VAL A 91 13.26 -1.18 1.94
CA VAL A 91 14.56 -1.37 2.59
C VAL A 91 14.50 -2.48 3.64
N VAL A 92 13.43 -2.52 4.44
CA VAL A 92 13.22 -3.59 5.43
C VAL A 92 13.11 -4.95 4.73
N MET A 93 12.34 -5.04 3.64
CA MET A 93 12.26 -6.27 2.85
C MET A 93 13.59 -6.68 2.23
N TYR A 94 14.41 -5.72 1.80
CA TYR A 94 15.72 -6.01 1.21
C TYR A 94 16.74 -6.51 2.24
N LEU A 95 16.66 -6.02 3.48
CA LEU A 95 17.58 -6.38 4.56
C LEU A 95 17.14 -7.63 5.34
N TRP A 96 15.89 -8.05 5.21
CA TRP A 96 15.32 -9.11 6.03
C TRP A 96 15.27 -10.46 5.31
N GLU A 97 15.90 -11.47 5.90
CA GLU A 97 15.75 -12.85 5.47
C GLU A 97 14.56 -13.52 6.18
N PRO A 98 13.63 -14.14 5.42
CA PRO A 98 12.41 -14.70 5.97
C PRO A 98 12.71 -15.92 6.86
N THR A 99 12.80 -15.68 8.17
CA THR A 99 13.02 -16.73 9.18
C THR A 99 11.72 -17.04 9.91
N SER A 100 11.41 -18.33 10.05
CA SER A 100 10.14 -18.85 10.58
C SER A 100 9.85 -18.44 12.05
N SER A 101 10.86 -18.03 12.83
CA SER A 101 10.71 -17.60 14.24
C SER A 101 10.21 -16.16 14.40
N GLU A 102 10.40 -15.29 13.40
CA GLU A 102 10.17 -13.85 13.53
C GLU A 102 8.78 -13.44 12.99
N THR A 103 7.74 -14.08 13.52
CA THR A 103 6.35 -13.89 13.09
C THR A 103 5.88 -12.42 13.10
N TYR A 104 6.40 -11.62 14.02
CA TYR A 104 6.03 -10.20 14.17
C TYR A 104 6.44 -9.33 12.98
N MET A 105 7.48 -9.71 12.23
CA MET A 105 7.94 -8.93 11.08
C MET A 105 6.92 -8.96 9.93
N PHE A 106 6.22 -10.09 9.75
CA PHE A 106 5.11 -10.16 8.79
C PHE A 106 3.99 -9.18 9.16
N PHE A 107 3.68 -9.02 10.45
CA PHE A 107 2.68 -8.05 10.91
C PHE A 107 3.15 -6.61 10.70
N ILE A 108 4.40 -6.28 11.00
CA ILE A 108 4.94 -4.93 10.79
C ILE A 108 4.92 -4.57 9.30
N ILE A 109 5.42 -5.46 8.45
CA ILE A 109 5.44 -5.27 7.00
C ILE A 109 4.01 -5.11 6.47
N SER A 110 3.09 -5.96 6.93
CA SER A 110 1.69 -5.85 6.55
C SER A 110 1.08 -4.50 6.96
N GLY A 111 1.39 -4.02 8.17
CA GLY A 111 0.91 -2.74 8.64
C GLY A 111 1.47 -1.57 7.83
N MET A 112 2.77 -1.61 7.50
CA MET A 112 3.42 -0.58 6.68
C MET A 112 2.84 -0.56 5.26
N LEU A 113 2.69 -1.71 4.61
CA LEU A 113 2.11 -1.82 3.28
C LEU A 113 0.64 -1.41 3.26
N GLY A 114 -0.13 -1.79 4.28
CA GLY A 114 -1.51 -1.35 4.48
C GLY A 114 -1.62 0.16 4.63
N ALA A 115 -0.74 0.79 5.40
CA ALA A 115 -0.71 2.25 5.56
C ALA A 115 -0.35 2.97 4.25
N VAL A 116 0.63 2.47 3.50
CA VAL A 116 1.02 3.04 2.21
C VAL A 116 -0.14 2.90 1.21
N LEU A 117 -0.73 1.72 1.06
CA LEU A 117 -1.90 1.53 0.20
C LEU A 117 -3.03 2.48 0.60
N ALA A 118 -3.38 2.54 1.88
CA ALA A 118 -4.47 3.38 2.38
C ALA A 118 -4.27 4.87 2.09
N THR A 119 -3.05 5.38 2.24
CA THR A 119 -2.75 6.80 1.93
C THR A 119 -2.91 7.10 0.45
N PHE A 120 -2.45 6.22 -0.46
CA PHE A 120 -2.64 6.40 -1.90
C PHE A 120 -4.12 6.25 -2.31
N TRP A 121 -4.82 5.26 -1.76
CA TRP A 121 -6.26 5.06 -1.98
C TRP A 121 -7.09 6.27 -1.54
N SER A 122 -6.77 6.86 -0.38
CA SER A 122 -7.49 8.03 0.11
C SER A 122 -7.29 9.25 -0.79
N GLN A 123 -6.10 9.42 -1.40
CA GLN A 123 -5.86 10.52 -2.34
C GLN A 123 -6.68 10.40 -3.63
N LEU A 124 -6.98 9.18 -4.07
CA LEU A 124 -7.76 8.92 -5.28
C LEU A 124 -9.25 9.25 -5.08
N ARG A 125 -9.75 9.15 -3.85
CA ARG A 125 -11.15 9.43 -3.50
C ARG A 125 -11.46 10.93 -3.40
N GLU A 126 -10.46 11.77 -3.18
CA GLU A 126 -10.62 13.20 -2.90
C GLU A 126 -10.51 14.10 -4.15
N ASN A 127 -10.42 13.53 -5.35
CA ASN A 127 -10.22 14.25 -6.60
C ASN A 127 -11.40 14.09 -7.56
#